data_AF-A0A6L8AC88-F1
#
_entry.id   AF-A0A6L8AC88-F1
#
_cell.length_a   1.000
_cell.length_b   1.000
_cell.length_c   1.000
_cell.angle_alpha   90.00
_cell.angle_beta   90.00
_cell.angle_gamma   90.00
#
_symmetry.space_group_name_H-M   'P 1'
#
loop_
_entity.id
_entity.type
_entity.pdbx_description
1 polymer ?
#
loop_
_entity_poly.entity_id
_entity_poly.type
_entity_poly.pdbx_seq_one_letter_code
_entity_poly.pdbx_strand_id
1 'polypeptide(L)'
;MILSLVAIILLGVAVGGWIYLDTRYQHTAPRWSRREANLRIHEDRLEDAEREDADQDRVEADHLLLNEITDEEPENPTGSRSLVLQITGCVLVCALGFLGYILWGDLHAPALERISKQLEELPKLEPEQRTRELEKLIIRLEQRNNSQRRNVASSEYLIFAYSLKGDLDGVIRTHKLAETNGITSVRSDLERIQAEVTLNDNLNADALQVAVRVLAQVPDEPSIMQLFGITAYRAEEYVNARNFFERGIRNTQDPSRARLLEELLDRTNEQLAEDHIAIRLNIDVEAVSDPDLWLTVFAQSDESEPPVAVVQRPFVRQATYSIVLDDAVAMLPKSVLSETSRVRVVARLSPSRSVMSTDAIQEVSSGWLDPSTLPKVSLRLANTTYEDGISVAVSLGAGITAEDDATVFIIGRAVSSMEGGPPLIVKRVLKRDLPLDVVLTVEDAMLPLDQLPTEGLEVYARLSRTGNTTRANNDVESNRVHVEIGQSTRLILEEVIQESDLEDANTETGM
;
A
#
# COMPACT_ATOMS: atom_id res chain seq x y z
N MET A 1 -38.12 -4.20 21.13
CA MET A 1 -37.11 -5.14 20.63
C MET A 1 -36.42 -5.95 21.72
N ILE A 2 -35.95 -5.36 22.83
CA ILE A 2 -35.37 -6.14 23.95
C ILE A 2 -36.41 -7.07 24.59
N LEU A 3 -37.64 -6.57 24.81
CA LEU A 3 -38.76 -7.36 25.34
C LEU A 3 -39.15 -8.56 24.45
N SER A 4 -39.10 -8.40 23.13
CA SER A 4 -39.41 -9.48 22.18
C SER A 4 -38.30 -10.55 22.15
N LEU A 5 -37.04 -10.16 22.35
CA LEU A 5 -35.92 -11.10 22.46
C LEU A 5 -36.00 -11.92 23.75
N VAL A 6 -36.28 -11.26 24.87
CA VAL A 6 -36.50 -11.93 26.17
C VAL A 6 -37.68 -12.89 26.08
N ALA A 7 -38.76 -12.51 25.38
CA ALA A 7 -39.90 -13.39 25.15
C ALA A 7 -39.54 -14.64 24.32
N ILE A 8 -38.69 -14.51 23.30
CA ILE A 8 -38.24 -15.65 22.47
C ILE A 8 -37.33 -16.59 23.28
N ILE A 9 -36.44 -16.05 24.11
CA ILE A 9 -35.57 -16.85 24.99
C ILE A 9 -36.40 -17.58 26.04
N LEU A 10 -37.35 -16.89 26.68
CA LEU A 10 -38.26 -17.50 27.66
C LEU A 10 -39.18 -18.54 27.02
N LEU A 11 -39.64 -18.32 25.78
CA LEU A 11 -40.41 -19.30 25.03
C LEU A 11 -39.57 -20.54 24.71
N GLY A 12 -38.31 -20.36 24.30
CA GLY A 12 -37.38 -21.48 24.06
C GLY A 12 -37.10 -22.31 25.31
N VAL A 13 -36.90 -21.65 26.45
CA VAL A 13 -36.73 -22.32 27.76
C VAL A 13 -38.01 -23.01 28.20
N ALA A 14 -39.17 -22.38 28.01
CA ALA A 14 -40.48 -22.95 28.38
C ALA A 14 -40.83 -24.18 27.53
N VAL A 15 -40.59 -24.12 26.21
CA VAL A 15 -40.81 -25.26 25.30
C VAL A 15 -39.82 -26.38 25.60
N GLY A 16 -38.54 -26.07 25.81
CA GLY A 16 -37.54 -27.06 26.21
C GLY A 16 -37.87 -27.72 27.56
N GLY A 17 -38.35 -26.94 28.53
CA GLY A 17 -38.79 -27.44 29.83
C GLY A 17 -40.07 -28.28 29.75
N TRP A 18 -41.05 -27.87 28.95
CA TRP A 18 -42.29 -28.62 28.75
C TRP A 18 -42.04 -29.99 28.10
N ILE A 19 -41.17 -30.06 27.07
CA ILE A 19 -40.81 -31.31 26.40
C ILE A 19 -39.96 -32.21 27.30
N TYR A 20 -39.05 -31.63 28.11
CA TYR A 20 -38.30 -32.38 29.12
C TYR A 20 -39.24 -33.02 30.17
N LEU A 21 -40.27 -32.28 30.60
CA LEU A 21 -41.26 -32.76 31.54
C LEU A 21 -42.20 -33.81 30.91
N ASP A 22 -42.66 -33.59 29.67
CA ASP A 22 -43.52 -34.51 28.94
C ASP A 22 -42.83 -35.86 28.70
N THR A 23 -41.56 -35.85 28.29
CA THR A 23 -40.77 -37.07 28.11
C THR A 23 -40.47 -37.80 29.42
N ARG A 24 -40.49 -37.12 30.57
CA ARG A 24 -40.45 -37.76 31.90
C ARG A 24 -41.81 -38.33 32.30
N TYR A 25 -42.90 -37.64 31.98
CA TYR A 25 -44.27 -38.06 32.30
C TYR A 25 -44.71 -39.31 31.54
N GLN A 26 -44.25 -39.51 30.30
CA GLN A 26 -44.58 -40.71 29.52
C GLN A 26 -43.96 -42.01 30.07
N HIS A 27 -43.03 -41.94 31.04
CA HIS A 27 -42.42 -43.11 31.68
C HIS A 27 -43.06 -43.53 33.02
N THR A 28 -44.14 -42.88 33.47
CA THR A 28 -44.82 -43.20 34.75
C THR A 28 -46.21 -43.84 34.60
N ALA A 29 -46.63 -44.22 33.39
CA ALA A 29 -47.82 -45.05 33.23
C ALA A 29 -47.45 -46.53 33.39
N PRO A 30 -48.10 -47.31 34.27
CA PRO A 30 -47.84 -48.74 34.41
C PRO A 30 -48.33 -49.44 33.14
N ARG A 31 -47.41 -49.65 32.18
CA ARG A 31 -47.62 -50.64 31.12
C ARG A 31 -47.61 -51.99 31.82
N TRP A 32 -48.78 -52.65 31.89
CA TRP A 32 -48.80 -54.08 32.18
C TRP A 32 -47.79 -54.71 31.22
N SER A 33 -46.75 -55.36 31.76
CA SER A 33 -45.81 -56.04 30.87
C SER A 33 -46.64 -57.05 30.10
N ARG A 34 -46.50 -57.12 28.77
CA ARG A 34 -47.23 -58.11 27.96
C ARG A 34 -47.13 -59.50 28.59
N ARG A 35 -45.97 -59.78 29.17
CA ARG A 35 -45.67 -60.95 30.01
C ARG A 35 -46.61 -61.14 31.20
N GLU A 36 -46.88 -60.13 32.02
CA GLU A 36 -47.83 -60.24 33.14
C GLU A 36 -49.28 -60.42 32.68
N ALA A 37 -49.68 -59.79 31.58
CA ALA A 37 -51.02 -59.97 31.02
C ALA A 37 -51.21 -61.38 30.44
N ASN A 38 -50.20 -61.88 29.72
CA ASN A 38 -50.23 -63.20 29.10
C ASN A 38 -50.09 -64.31 30.14
N LEU A 39 -49.27 -64.11 31.18
CA LEU A 39 -49.18 -65.02 32.32
C LEU A 39 -50.53 -65.15 33.03
N ARG A 40 -51.25 -64.04 33.21
CA ARG A 40 -52.55 -64.06 33.86
C ARG A 40 -53.63 -64.75 33.02
N ILE A 41 -53.62 -64.56 31.70
CA ILE A 41 -54.51 -65.29 30.78
C ILE A 41 -54.21 -66.79 30.82
N HIS A 42 -52.94 -67.16 30.98
CA HIS A 42 -52.54 -68.55 31.14
C HIS A 42 -53.02 -69.13 32.47
N GLU A 43 -52.84 -68.43 33.58
CA GLU A 43 -53.32 -68.84 34.90
C GLU A 43 -54.84 -69.08 34.89
N ASP A 44 -55.61 -68.20 34.26
CA ASP A 44 -57.07 -68.32 34.13
C ASP A 44 -57.46 -69.58 33.34
N ARG A 45 -56.77 -69.85 32.22
CA ARG A 45 -57.03 -71.04 31.39
C ARG A 45 -56.63 -72.35 32.07
N LEU A 46 -55.55 -72.33 32.86
CA LEU A 46 -55.13 -73.50 33.62
C LEU A 46 -56.17 -73.83 34.71
N GLU A 47 -56.71 -72.81 35.35
CA GLU A 47 -57.74 -72.95 36.38
C GLU A 47 -59.07 -73.46 35.81
N ASP A 48 -59.45 -73.03 34.61
CA ASP A 48 -60.62 -73.54 33.91
C ASP A 48 -60.43 -75.01 33.46
N ALA A 49 -59.27 -75.36 32.92
CA ALA A 49 -58.97 -76.74 32.53
C ALA A 49 -58.92 -77.70 33.74
N GLU A 50 -58.51 -77.21 34.92
CA GLU A 50 -58.59 -77.94 36.19
C GLU A 50 -60.01 -78.20 36.67
N ARG A 51 -60.93 -77.24 36.46
CA ARG A 51 -62.33 -77.39 36.86
C ARG A 51 -63.07 -78.40 35.99
N GLU A 52 -62.67 -78.57 34.74
CA GLU A 52 -63.34 -79.44 33.77
C GLU A 52 -62.70 -80.83 33.61
N ASP A 53 -61.65 -81.16 34.38
CA ASP A 53 -60.85 -82.40 34.26
C ASP A 53 -60.36 -82.65 32.81
N ALA A 54 -60.03 -81.57 32.10
CA ALA A 54 -59.62 -81.59 30.70
C ALA A 54 -58.09 -81.61 30.58
N ASP A 55 -57.47 -82.80 30.71
CA ASP A 55 -56.02 -82.99 30.63
C ASP A 55 -55.39 -82.45 29.33
N GLN A 56 -56.16 -82.44 28.23
CA GLN A 56 -55.68 -81.99 26.93
C GLN A 56 -55.50 -80.46 26.85
N ASP A 57 -56.36 -79.70 27.53
CA ASP A 57 -56.31 -78.23 27.52
C ASP A 57 -55.17 -77.70 28.39
N ARG A 58 -54.77 -78.44 29.43
CA ARG A 58 -53.60 -78.12 30.28
C ARG A 58 -52.29 -78.21 29.49
N VAL A 59 -52.14 -79.23 28.65
CA VAL A 59 -50.93 -79.43 27.84
C VAL A 59 -50.80 -78.34 26.77
N GLU A 60 -51.90 -77.91 26.16
CA GLU A 60 -51.88 -76.84 25.16
C GLU A 60 -51.53 -75.48 25.77
N ALA A 61 -52.03 -75.20 26.99
CA ALA A 61 -51.69 -74.00 27.73
C ALA A 61 -50.16 -73.93 28.01
N ASP A 62 -49.57 -75.01 28.55
CA ASP A 62 -48.14 -75.07 28.89
C ASP A 62 -47.23 -74.92 27.65
N HIS A 63 -47.64 -75.48 26.50
CA HIS A 63 -46.89 -75.34 25.25
C HIS A 63 -46.85 -73.90 24.71
N LEU A 64 -47.93 -73.13 24.87
CA LEU A 64 -47.99 -71.75 24.41
C LEU A 64 -47.07 -70.83 25.25
N LEU A 65 -47.00 -71.05 26.56
CA LEU A 65 -46.08 -70.32 27.43
C LEU A 65 -44.61 -70.57 27.07
N LEU A 66 -44.26 -71.81 26.72
CA LEU A 66 -42.88 -72.18 26.38
C LEU A 66 -42.42 -71.53 25.06
N ASN A 67 -43.31 -71.44 24.07
CA ASN A 67 -43.01 -70.74 22.81
C ASN A 67 -42.84 -69.23 23.03
N GLU A 68 -43.64 -68.59 23.89
CA GLU A 68 -43.59 -67.14 24.10
C GLU A 68 -42.33 -66.67 24.88
N ILE A 69 -41.78 -67.52 25.76
CA ILE A 69 -40.53 -67.23 26.47
C ILE A 69 -39.30 -67.25 25.53
N THR A 70 -39.42 -67.88 24.36
CA THR A 70 -38.29 -68.08 23.43
C THR A 70 -38.05 -66.86 22.51
N ASP A 71 -39.01 -65.94 22.40
CA ASP A 71 -39.03 -64.86 21.37
C ASP A 71 -38.80 -63.41 21.89
N GLU A 72 -38.27 -63.19 23.12
CA GLU A 72 -38.01 -61.82 23.61
C GLU A 72 -36.65 -61.25 23.13
N GLU A 73 -36.62 -60.50 22.01
CA GLU A 73 -35.53 -59.54 21.67
C GLU A 73 -35.82 -58.13 22.22
N PRO A 74 -34.83 -57.42 22.83
CA PRO A 74 -35.05 -56.08 23.38
C PRO A 74 -34.85 -54.93 22.37
N GLU A 75 -35.87 -54.07 22.19
CA GLU A 75 -35.77 -52.81 21.42
C GLU A 75 -34.99 -51.71 22.18
N ASN A 76 -33.99 -51.10 21.53
CA ASN A 76 -33.24 -49.92 22.01
C ASN A 76 -33.80 -48.61 21.41
N PRO A 77 -34.22 -47.60 22.20
CA PRO A 77 -34.71 -46.33 21.65
C PRO A 77 -33.63 -45.22 21.71
N THR A 78 -32.94 -44.94 20.59
CA THR A 78 -31.92 -43.87 20.50
C THR A 78 -32.16 -42.88 19.35
N GLY A 79 -33.40 -42.42 19.13
CA GLY A 79 -33.72 -41.52 17.99
C GLY A 79 -33.99 -40.05 18.32
N SER A 80 -34.70 -39.74 19.41
CA SER A 80 -35.35 -38.41 19.55
C SER A 80 -34.57 -37.40 20.41
N ARG A 81 -33.82 -37.86 21.43
CA ARG A 81 -33.18 -36.98 22.43
C ARG A 81 -32.02 -36.14 21.87
N SER A 82 -31.29 -36.63 20.86
CA SER A 82 -30.15 -35.90 20.26
C SER A 82 -30.61 -34.73 19.39
N LEU A 83 -31.70 -34.89 18.65
CA LEU A 83 -32.16 -33.92 17.67
C LEU A 83 -32.72 -32.65 18.33
N VAL A 84 -33.45 -32.81 19.44
CA VAL A 84 -34.00 -31.67 20.20
C VAL A 84 -32.91 -30.83 20.86
N LEU A 85 -31.86 -31.48 21.40
CA LEU A 85 -30.72 -30.79 22.01
C LEU A 85 -29.93 -30.00 20.97
N GLN A 86 -29.74 -30.56 19.77
CA GLN A 86 -29.07 -29.90 18.64
C GLN A 86 -29.85 -28.66 18.18
N ILE A 87 -31.18 -28.78 18.01
CA ILE A 87 -32.02 -27.63 17.61
C ILE A 87 -31.98 -26.53 18.68
N THR A 88 -32.11 -26.89 19.95
CA THR A 88 -32.09 -25.91 21.05
C THR A 88 -30.74 -25.20 21.13
N GLY A 89 -29.64 -25.93 20.96
CA GLY A 89 -28.28 -25.36 20.88
C GLY A 89 -28.12 -24.39 19.71
N CYS A 90 -28.60 -24.75 18.51
CA CYS A 90 -28.55 -23.87 17.34
C CYS A 90 -29.34 -22.56 17.57
N VAL A 91 -30.55 -22.65 18.14
CA VAL A 91 -31.37 -21.47 18.44
C VAL A 91 -30.66 -20.56 19.45
N LEU A 92 -30.04 -21.14 20.49
CA LEU A 92 -29.29 -20.38 21.48
C LEU A 92 -28.08 -19.66 20.87
N VAL A 93 -27.31 -20.33 20.01
CA VAL A 93 -26.16 -19.74 19.31
C VAL A 93 -26.61 -18.59 18.40
N CYS A 94 -27.69 -18.77 17.63
CA CYS A 94 -28.25 -17.70 16.80
C CYS A 94 -28.74 -16.51 17.64
N ALA A 95 -29.40 -16.76 18.78
CA ALA A 95 -29.87 -15.72 19.68
C ALA A 95 -28.71 -14.96 20.34
N LEU A 96 -27.67 -15.66 20.75
CA LEU A 96 -26.44 -15.05 21.30
C LEU A 96 -25.67 -14.26 20.25
N GLY A 97 -25.55 -14.77 19.02
CA GLY A 97 -24.95 -14.05 17.90
C GLY A 97 -25.72 -12.78 17.55
N PHE A 98 -27.04 -12.86 17.52
CA PHE A 98 -27.91 -11.70 17.29
C PHE A 98 -27.83 -10.67 18.43
N LEU A 99 -27.79 -11.12 19.69
CA LEU A 99 -27.60 -10.25 20.84
C LEU A 99 -26.22 -9.58 20.82
N GLY A 100 -25.16 -10.33 20.50
CA GLY A 100 -23.81 -9.81 20.32
C GLY A 100 -23.75 -8.74 19.23
N TYR A 101 -24.45 -8.96 18.10
CA TYR A 101 -24.57 -7.97 17.05
C TYR A 101 -25.34 -6.72 17.48
N ILE A 102 -26.38 -6.83 18.31
CA ILE A 102 -27.09 -5.64 18.84
C ILE A 102 -26.23 -4.87 19.86
N LEU A 103 -25.44 -5.56 20.67
CA LEU A 103 -24.65 -4.95 21.74
C LEU A 103 -23.34 -4.34 21.23
N TRP A 104 -22.68 -4.99 20.28
CA TRP A 104 -21.36 -4.58 19.76
C TRP A 104 -21.32 -4.28 18.26
N GLY A 105 -22.30 -4.74 17.49
CA GLY A 105 -22.40 -4.44 16.06
C GLY A 105 -23.04 -3.08 15.80
N ASP A 106 -22.68 -2.46 14.68
CA ASP A 106 -23.38 -1.27 14.21
C ASP A 106 -24.61 -1.70 13.38
N LEU A 107 -25.77 -1.67 14.03
CA LEU A 107 -27.08 -1.92 13.41
C LEU A 107 -27.35 -1.03 12.17
N HIS A 108 -26.57 0.03 11.99
CA HIS A 108 -26.76 1.03 10.94
C HIS A 108 -25.63 1.10 9.91
N ALA A 109 -24.63 0.23 10.01
CA ALA A 109 -23.60 0.07 8.97
C ALA A 109 -24.19 0.03 7.53
N PRO A 110 -25.27 -0.72 7.23
CA PRO A 110 -25.82 -0.75 5.87
C PRO A 110 -26.47 0.58 5.43
N ALA A 111 -26.92 1.42 6.37
CA ALA A 111 -27.45 2.74 6.03
C ALA A 111 -26.31 3.72 5.70
N LEU A 112 -25.20 3.63 6.42
CA LEU A 112 -24.01 4.44 6.19
C LEU A 112 -23.29 4.07 4.89
N GLU A 113 -23.26 2.77 4.54
CA GLU A 113 -22.73 2.31 3.25
C GLU A 113 -23.55 2.87 2.06
N ARG A 114 -24.88 2.99 2.22
CA ARG A 114 -25.70 3.64 1.19
C ARG A 114 -25.39 5.12 1.07
N ILE A 115 -25.19 5.81 2.20
CA ILE A 115 -24.82 7.22 2.22
C ILE A 115 -23.46 7.44 1.55
N SER A 116 -22.46 6.60 1.84
CA SER A 116 -21.15 6.70 1.22
C SER A 116 -21.20 6.47 -0.29
N LYS A 117 -21.94 5.46 -0.75
CA LYS A 117 -22.15 5.22 -2.19
C LYS A 117 -22.85 6.39 -2.87
N GLN A 118 -23.87 6.97 -2.24
CA GLN A 118 -24.55 8.14 -2.78
C GLN A 118 -23.61 9.35 -2.90
N LEU A 119 -22.76 9.61 -1.90
CA LEU A 119 -21.76 10.69 -1.95
C LEU A 119 -20.74 10.49 -3.09
N GLU A 120 -20.34 9.26 -3.37
CA GLU A 120 -19.42 8.91 -4.46
C GLU A 120 -20.06 9.09 -5.85
N GLU A 121 -21.39 8.98 -5.95
CA GLU A 121 -22.13 9.19 -7.19
C GLU A 121 -22.43 10.67 -7.47
N LEU A 122 -22.45 11.54 -6.46
CA LEU A 122 -22.78 12.97 -6.62
C LEU A 122 -21.95 13.69 -7.68
N PRO A 123 -20.61 13.51 -7.80
CA PRO A 123 -19.82 14.18 -8.83
C PRO A 123 -20.23 13.79 -10.26
N LYS A 124 -20.84 12.62 -10.45
CA LYS A 124 -21.28 12.09 -11.75
C LYS A 124 -22.60 12.71 -12.22
N LEU A 125 -23.33 13.39 -11.34
CA LEU A 125 -24.61 14.02 -11.64
C LEU A 125 -24.43 15.43 -12.24
N GLU A 126 -25.42 15.83 -13.02
CA GLU A 126 -25.58 17.20 -13.50
C GLU A 126 -25.66 18.20 -12.32
N PRO A 127 -25.14 19.44 -12.44
CA PRO A 127 -25.02 20.39 -11.32
C PRO A 127 -26.33 20.64 -10.56
N GLU A 128 -27.45 20.81 -11.27
CA GLU A 128 -28.76 21.02 -10.64
C GLU A 128 -29.31 19.76 -9.97
N GLN A 129 -28.97 18.58 -10.47
CA GLN A 129 -29.37 17.32 -9.84
C GLN A 129 -28.52 17.05 -8.61
N ARG A 130 -27.22 17.30 -8.70
CA ARG A 130 -26.25 17.17 -7.61
C ARG A 130 -26.66 18.00 -6.40
N THR A 131 -27.00 19.28 -6.60
CA THR A 131 -27.45 20.18 -5.52
C THR A 131 -28.72 19.66 -4.85
N ARG A 132 -29.73 19.28 -5.63
CA ARG A 132 -30.98 18.71 -5.11
C ARG A 132 -30.77 17.41 -4.33
N GLU A 133 -29.95 16.50 -4.84
CA GLU A 133 -29.66 15.22 -4.14
C GLU A 133 -28.82 15.44 -2.88
N LEU A 134 -27.86 16.36 -2.91
CA LEU A 134 -27.08 16.75 -1.74
C LEU A 134 -27.97 17.35 -0.64
N GLU A 135 -28.92 18.22 -0.98
CA GLU A 135 -29.87 18.78 0.00
C GLU A 135 -30.74 17.71 0.65
N LYS A 136 -31.31 16.79 -0.15
CA LYS A 136 -32.07 15.65 0.37
C LYS A 136 -31.23 14.77 1.30
N LEU A 137 -29.94 14.59 0.97
CA LEU A 137 -29.01 13.83 1.79
C LEU A 137 -28.74 14.53 3.13
N ILE A 138 -28.47 15.84 3.11
CA ILE A 138 -28.26 16.66 4.31
C ILE A 138 -29.47 16.56 5.25
N ILE A 139 -30.70 16.73 4.74
CA ILE A 139 -31.92 16.63 5.56
C ILE A 139 -32.02 15.26 6.25
N ARG A 140 -31.72 14.16 5.54
CA ARG A 140 -31.73 12.81 6.13
C ARG A 140 -30.65 12.65 7.19
N LEU A 141 -29.46 13.20 6.96
CA LEU A 141 -28.34 13.15 7.89
C LEU A 141 -28.62 13.98 9.15
N GLU A 142 -29.22 15.17 9.03
CA GLU A 142 -29.67 15.99 10.15
C GLU A 142 -30.70 15.27 11.02
N GLN A 143 -31.74 14.69 10.40
CA GLN A 143 -32.76 13.91 11.12
C GLN A 143 -32.14 12.74 11.88
N ARG A 144 -31.18 12.05 11.25
CA ARG A 144 -30.43 10.96 11.85
C ARG A 144 -29.58 11.44 13.03
N ASN A 145 -28.87 12.54 12.88
CA ASN A 145 -28.01 13.09 13.94
C ASN A 145 -28.83 13.57 15.15
N ASN A 146 -29.99 14.19 14.90
CA ASN A 146 -30.91 14.65 15.94
C ASN A 146 -31.55 13.48 16.72
N SER A 147 -31.90 12.39 16.04
CA SER A 147 -32.49 11.20 16.67
C SER A 147 -31.45 10.31 17.36
N GLN A 148 -30.18 10.38 16.95
CA GLN A 148 -29.10 9.51 17.43
C GLN A 148 -27.87 10.33 17.85
N ARG A 149 -27.99 11.11 18.92
CA ARG A 149 -26.97 12.07 19.42
C ARG A 149 -25.54 11.51 19.61
N ARG A 150 -25.34 10.18 19.62
CA ARG A 150 -24.02 9.53 19.77
C ARG A 150 -23.53 8.78 18.53
N ASN A 151 -24.09 9.02 17.34
CA ASN A 151 -23.67 8.32 16.12
C ASN A 151 -22.50 9.05 15.43
N VAL A 152 -21.31 8.44 15.49
CA VAL A 152 -20.05 8.98 14.95
C VAL A 152 -20.09 9.18 13.46
N ALA A 153 -20.42 8.11 12.74
CA ALA A 153 -20.37 8.11 11.30
C ALA A 153 -21.38 9.08 10.68
N SER A 154 -22.56 9.27 11.29
CA SER A 154 -23.53 10.23 10.73
C SER A 154 -23.09 11.69 10.87
N SER A 155 -22.42 12.06 11.97
CA SER A 155 -21.90 13.42 12.13
C SER A 155 -20.80 13.71 11.11
N GLU A 156 -19.89 12.75 10.89
CA GLU A 156 -18.84 12.80 9.86
C GLU A 156 -19.39 13.04 8.45
N TYR A 157 -20.37 12.23 8.02
CA TYR A 157 -20.98 12.41 6.71
C TYR A 157 -21.73 13.74 6.59
N LEU A 158 -22.32 14.23 7.68
CA LEU A 158 -23.01 15.51 7.69
C LEU A 158 -22.04 16.68 7.56
N ILE A 159 -20.91 16.65 8.27
CA ILE A 159 -19.82 17.64 8.15
C ILE A 159 -19.33 17.68 6.70
N PHE A 160 -19.03 16.53 6.12
CA PHE A 160 -18.60 16.44 4.72
C PHE A 160 -19.68 16.93 3.73
N ALA A 161 -20.95 16.58 3.95
CA ALA A 161 -22.04 17.04 3.10
C ALA A 161 -22.25 18.57 3.16
N TYR A 162 -22.10 19.19 4.34
CA TYR A 162 -22.10 20.64 4.47
C TYR A 162 -20.91 21.28 3.77
N SER A 163 -19.71 20.68 3.87
CA SER A 163 -18.52 21.14 3.14
C SER A 163 -18.74 21.14 1.63
N LEU A 164 -19.28 20.04 1.07
CA LEU A 164 -19.65 19.94 -0.34
C LEU A 164 -20.70 20.97 -0.78
N LYS A 165 -21.63 21.33 0.11
CA LYS A 165 -22.64 22.37 -0.15
C LYS A 165 -22.04 23.78 -0.09
N GLY A 166 -20.89 23.96 0.56
CA GLY A 166 -20.32 25.26 0.91
C GLY A 166 -20.97 25.89 2.14
N ASP A 167 -21.73 25.13 2.94
CA ASP A 167 -22.33 25.59 4.20
C ASP A 167 -21.31 25.51 5.34
N LEU A 168 -20.39 26.49 5.37
CA LEU A 168 -19.26 26.52 6.31
C LEU A 168 -19.72 26.63 7.77
N ASP A 169 -20.80 27.35 8.05
CA ASP A 169 -21.37 27.41 9.39
C ASP A 169 -21.96 26.05 9.82
N GLY A 170 -22.57 25.32 8.89
CA GLY A 170 -23.04 23.95 9.09
C GLY A 170 -21.92 23.00 9.48
N VAL A 171 -20.77 23.09 8.81
CA VAL A 171 -19.54 22.33 9.14
C VAL A 171 -19.12 22.60 10.59
N ILE A 172 -18.93 23.87 10.95
CA ILE A 172 -18.42 24.26 12.28
C ILE A 172 -19.39 23.85 13.38
N ARG A 173 -20.69 24.12 13.23
CA ARG A 173 -21.70 23.75 14.24
C ARG A 173 -21.75 22.24 14.47
N THR A 174 -21.72 21.46 13.38
CA THR A 174 -21.82 19.99 13.45
C THR A 174 -20.56 19.38 14.03
N HIS A 175 -19.38 19.89 13.63
CA HIS A 175 -18.10 19.47 14.20
C HIS A 175 -18.05 19.73 15.70
N LYS A 176 -18.43 20.93 16.17
CA LYS A 176 -18.43 21.27 17.60
C LYS A 176 -19.35 20.35 18.42
N LEU A 177 -20.49 19.96 17.86
CA LEU A 177 -21.37 18.97 18.46
C LEU A 177 -20.72 17.58 18.52
N ALA A 178 -20.04 17.16 17.45
CA ALA A 178 -19.30 15.90 17.41
C ALA A 178 -18.15 15.88 18.43
N GLU A 179 -17.39 16.98 18.54
CA GLU A 179 -16.30 17.15 19.51
C GLU A 179 -16.78 17.00 20.95
N THR A 180 -17.93 17.62 21.29
CA THR A 180 -18.52 17.51 22.63
C THR A 180 -18.89 16.07 23.00
N ASN A 181 -19.19 15.22 22.02
CA ASN A 181 -19.53 13.82 22.23
C ASN A 181 -18.30 12.89 22.19
N GLY A 182 -17.10 13.40 21.89
CA GLY A 182 -15.86 12.62 21.74
C GLY A 182 -15.80 11.86 20.40
N ILE A 183 -16.32 12.47 19.34
CA ILE A 183 -16.73 11.81 18.10
C ILE A 183 -16.05 12.45 16.86
N THR A 184 -14.84 12.97 17.00
CA THR A 184 -14.11 13.63 15.90
C THR A 184 -13.09 12.69 15.25
N SER A 185 -12.91 12.83 13.94
CA SER A 185 -11.78 12.25 13.20
C SER A 185 -10.88 13.34 12.61
N VAL A 186 -9.66 12.95 12.22
CA VAL A 186 -8.71 13.81 11.50
C VAL A 186 -9.38 14.46 10.28
N ARG A 187 -10.20 13.72 9.53
CA ARG A 187 -10.90 14.27 8.37
C ARG A 187 -11.87 15.38 8.77
N SER A 188 -12.71 15.15 9.79
CA SER A 188 -13.64 16.18 10.26
C SER A 188 -12.93 17.41 10.81
N ASP A 189 -11.78 17.21 11.47
CA ASP A 189 -10.93 18.28 11.99
C ASP A 189 -10.38 19.14 10.84
N LEU A 190 -9.91 18.52 9.75
CA LEU A 190 -9.46 19.23 8.55
C LEU A 190 -10.59 20.03 7.88
N GLU A 191 -11.79 19.46 7.75
CA GLU A 191 -12.96 20.17 7.19
C GLU A 191 -13.34 21.39 8.05
N ARG A 192 -13.29 21.27 9.38
CA ARG A 192 -13.52 22.39 10.28
C ARG A 192 -12.47 23.48 10.09
N ILE A 193 -11.18 23.12 10.08
CA ILE A 193 -10.09 24.08 9.90
C ILE A 193 -10.28 24.84 8.58
N GLN A 194 -10.53 24.12 7.49
CA GLN A 194 -10.76 24.73 6.19
C GLN A 194 -11.96 25.68 6.21
N ALA A 195 -13.07 25.30 6.84
CA ALA A 195 -14.26 26.15 6.95
C ALA A 195 -13.98 27.43 7.76
N GLU A 196 -13.27 27.32 8.89
CA GLU A 196 -12.91 28.48 9.72
C GLU A 196 -11.98 29.46 8.98
N VAL A 197 -10.99 28.94 8.26
CA VAL A 197 -10.07 29.77 7.46
C VAL A 197 -10.82 30.45 6.32
N THR A 198 -11.71 29.72 5.64
CA THR A 198 -12.48 30.27 4.52
C THR A 198 -13.42 31.40 4.99
N LEU A 199 -14.00 31.29 6.19
CA LEU A 199 -14.88 32.32 6.75
C LEU A 199 -14.12 33.55 7.25
N ASN A 200 -12.97 33.36 7.90
CA ASN A 200 -12.24 34.43 8.57
C ASN A 200 -11.08 35.01 7.75
N ASP A 201 -10.79 34.41 6.59
CA ASP A 201 -9.59 34.65 5.77
C ASP A 201 -8.27 34.59 6.57
N ASN A 202 -8.26 33.86 7.69
CA ASN A 202 -7.09 33.65 8.54
C ASN A 202 -7.26 32.43 9.45
N LEU A 203 -6.14 31.89 9.91
CA LEU A 203 -6.09 30.86 10.94
C LEU A 203 -6.25 31.50 12.33
N ASN A 204 -7.41 31.30 12.96
CA ASN A 204 -7.68 31.77 14.32
C ASN A 204 -7.10 30.80 15.39
N ALA A 205 -7.21 31.18 16.67
CA ALA A 205 -6.71 30.37 17.78
C ALA A 205 -7.41 29.01 17.93
N ASP A 206 -8.70 28.92 17.59
CA ASP A 206 -9.49 27.68 17.72
C ASP A 206 -9.10 26.68 16.62
N ALA A 207 -9.04 27.12 15.36
CA ALA A 207 -8.54 26.34 14.23
C ALA A 207 -7.09 25.90 14.44
N LEU A 208 -6.24 26.76 15.02
CA LEU A 208 -4.86 26.39 15.35
C LEU A 208 -4.79 25.26 16.38
N GLN A 209 -5.64 25.27 17.41
CA GLN A 209 -5.70 24.17 18.39
C GLN A 209 -6.10 22.84 17.74
N VAL A 210 -7.05 22.88 16.80
CA VAL A 210 -7.44 21.68 16.04
C VAL A 210 -6.30 21.24 15.12
N ALA A 211 -5.62 22.17 14.44
CA ALA A 211 -4.48 21.85 13.59
C ALA A 211 -3.35 21.17 14.38
N VAL A 212 -3.02 21.66 15.58
CA VAL A 212 -2.03 21.03 16.47
C VAL A 212 -2.45 19.60 16.85
N ARG A 213 -3.73 19.37 17.13
CA ARG A 213 -4.26 18.03 17.43
C ARG A 213 -4.14 17.08 16.23
N VAL A 214 -4.38 17.57 15.03
CA VAL A 214 -4.19 16.79 13.79
C VAL A 214 -2.72 16.46 13.60
N LEU A 215 -1.82 17.45 13.73
CA LEU A 215 -0.37 17.26 13.56
C LEU A 215 0.23 16.31 14.61
N ALA A 216 -0.38 16.19 15.79
CA ALA A 216 0.02 15.20 16.79
C ALA A 216 -0.28 13.75 16.36
N GLN A 217 -1.25 13.54 15.47
CA GLN A 217 -1.64 12.22 14.95
C GLN A 217 -1.00 11.94 13.59
N VAL A 218 -1.00 12.94 12.72
CA VAL A 218 -0.45 12.89 11.36
C VAL A 218 0.57 14.02 11.24
N PRO A 219 1.85 13.74 11.54
CA PRO A 219 2.92 14.70 11.33
C PRO A 219 2.92 15.16 9.88
N ASP A 220 3.19 16.44 9.67
CA ASP A 220 3.36 17.06 8.35
C ASP A 220 2.17 16.86 7.40
N GLU A 221 0.95 16.85 7.96
CA GLU A 221 -0.28 16.74 7.15
C GLU A 221 -0.31 17.85 6.06
N PRO A 222 -0.41 17.50 4.76
CA PRO A 222 -0.22 18.44 3.66
C PRO A 222 -1.20 19.62 3.64
N SER A 223 -2.45 19.44 4.06
CA SER A 223 -3.47 20.50 4.06
C SER A 223 -3.16 21.57 5.12
N ILE A 224 -2.67 21.17 6.29
CA ILE A 224 -2.20 22.07 7.35
C ILE A 224 -0.91 22.73 6.94
N MET A 225 0.02 22.01 6.30
CA MET A 225 1.22 22.61 5.73
C MET A 225 0.87 23.70 4.70
N GLN A 226 -0.08 23.43 3.80
CA GLN A 226 -0.58 24.44 2.85
C GLN A 226 -1.10 25.69 3.59
N LEU A 227 -1.91 25.49 4.62
CA LEU A 227 -2.53 26.56 5.38
C LEU A 227 -1.51 27.41 6.16
N PHE A 228 -0.57 26.75 6.84
CA PHE A 228 0.52 27.42 7.54
C PHE A 228 1.41 28.18 6.56
N GLY A 229 1.68 27.59 5.39
CA GLY A 229 2.43 28.23 4.31
C GLY A 229 1.75 29.51 3.80
N ILE A 230 0.45 29.46 3.49
CA ILE A 230 -0.32 30.63 3.06
C ILE A 230 -0.36 31.71 4.15
N THR A 231 -0.52 31.30 5.41
CA THR A 231 -0.55 32.23 6.56
C THR A 231 0.80 32.94 6.71
N ALA A 232 1.91 32.19 6.65
CA ALA A 232 3.25 32.75 6.71
C ALA A 232 3.56 33.64 5.50
N TYR A 233 3.12 33.26 4.30
CA TYR A 233 3.29 34.08 3.09
C TYR A 233 2.60 35.44 3.22
N ARG A 234 1.37 35.46 3.74
CA ARG A 234 0.62 36.71 4.00
C ARG A 234 1.24 37.56 5.10
N ALA A 235 1.94 36.94 6.04
CA ALA A 235 2.72 37.62 7.07
C ALA A 235 4.10 38.10 6.58
N GLU A 236 4.41 37.94 5.28
CA GLU A 236 5.73 38.24 4.68
C GLU A 236 6.88 37.39 5.26
N GLU A 237 6.55 36.30 5.96
CA GLU A 237 7.51 35.34 6.49
C GLU A 237 7.86 34.28 5.43
N TYR A 238 8.42 34.72 4.30
CA TYR A 238 8.62 33.86 3.12
C TYR A 238 9.47 32.61 3.39
N VAL A 239 10.45 32.70 4.31
CA VAL A 239 11.27 31.54 4.72
C VAL A 239 10.41 30.45 5.40
N ASN A 240 9.52 30.85 6.30
CA ASN A 240 8.60 29.92 6.98
C ASN A 240 7.58 29.36 5.99
N ALA A 241 7.01 30.23 5.14
CA ALA A 241 6.05 29.83 4.11
C ALA A 241 6.61 28.74 3.21
N ARG A 242 7.84 28.95 2.74
CA ARG A 242 8.58 28.01 1.90
C ARG A 242 8.79 26.66 2.59
N ASN A 243 9.23 26.64 3.85
CA ASN A 243 9.42 25.42 4.64
C ASN A 243 8.11 24.60 4.74
N PHE A 244 7.00 25.27 5.03
CA PHE A 244 5.70 24.60 5.08
C PHE A 244 5.29 24.03 3.72
N PHE A 245 5.42 24.78 2.64
CA PHE A 245 5.08 24.27 1.30
C PHE A 245 5.94 23.06 0.90
N GLU A 246 7.25 23.10 1.15
CA GLU A 246 8.14 21.96 0.88
C GLU A 246 7.74 20.70 1.67
N ARG A 247 7.41 20.84 2.97
CA ARG A 247 6.90 19.73 3.78
C ARG A 247 5.56 19.21 3.27
N GLY A 248 4.69 20.10 2.79
CA GLY A 248 3.44 19.72 2.15
C GLY A 248 3.65 18.91 0.86
N ILE A 249 4.57 19.34 0.00
CA ILE A 249 4.90 18.63 -1.26
C ILE A 249 5.50 17.25 -0.96
N ARG A 250 6.41 17.17 0.01
CA ARG A 250 7.07 15.92 0.41
C ARG A 250 6.07 14.86 0.88
N ASN A 251 5.04 15.28 1.61
CA ASN A 251 4.11 14.36 2.27
C ASN A 251 2.77 14.17 1.53
N THR A 252 2.53 14.89 0.43
CA THR A 252 1.30 14.70 -0.35
C THR A 252 1.39 13.48 -1.28
N GLN A 253 0.27 12.74 -1.34
CA GLN A 253 0.06 11.68 -2.33
C GLN A 253 -0.80 12.15 -3.50
N ASP A 254 -1.45 13.31 -3.37
CA ASP A 254 -2.32 13.90 -4.38
C ASP A 254 -1.50 14.77 -5.35
N PRO A 255 -1.39 14.40 -6.64
CA PRO A 255 -0.65 15.19 -7.64
C PRO A 255 -1.26 16.57 -7.91
N SER A 256 -2.56 16.75 -7.69
CA SER A 256 -3.21 18.05 -7.87
C SER A 256 -2.84 19.00 -6.74
N ARG A 257 -2.80 18.50 -5.50
CA ARG A 257 -2.29 19.28 -4.36
C ARG A 257 -0.81 19.59 -4.49
N ALA A 258 0.00 18.63 -4.96
CA ALA A 258 1.43 18.87 -5.20
C ALA A 258 1.65 20.06 -6.14
N ARG A 259 0.96 20.08 -7.28
CA ARG A 259 1.02 21.19 -8.25
C ARG A 259 0.59 22.54 -7.67
N LEU A 260 -0.47 22.55 -6.86
CA LEU A 260 -0.91 23.77 -6.18
C LEU A 260 0.14 24.28 -5.19
N LEU A 261 0.75 23.38 -4.42
CA LEU A 261 1.81 23.75 -3.47
C LEU A 261 3.07 24.23 -4.18
N GLU A 262 3.42 23.64 -5.32
CA GLU A 262 4.51 24.09 -6.19
C GLU A 262 4.26 25.51 -6.71
N GLU A 263 3.05 25.80 -7.20
CA GLU A 263 2.70 27.16 -7.66
C GLU A 263 2.83 28.19 -6.51
N LEU A 264 2.39 27.84 -5.30
CA LEU A 264 2.54 28.70 -4.13
C LEU A 264 4.01 28.86 -3.71
N LEU A 265 4.79 27.80 -3.82
CA LEU A 265 6.21 27.79 -3.54
C LEU A 265 6.99 28.67 -4.51
N ASP A 266 6.68 28.61 -5.81
CA ASP A 266 7.32 29.44 -6.85
C ASP A 266 7.08 30.93 -6.56
N ARG A 267 5.83 31.31 -6.29
CA ARG A 267 5.49 32.68 -5.87
C ARG A 267 6.19 33.10 -4.59
N THR A 268 6.42 32.17 -3.67
CA THR A 268 7.17 32.42 -2.43
C THR A 268 8.64 32.67 -2.71
N ASN A 269 9.23 31.88 -3.61
CA ASN A 269 10.62 32.01 -4.03
C ASN A 269 10.90 33.32 -4.79
N GLU A 270 9.92 33.83 -5.56
CA GLU A 270 10.02 35.14 -6.22
C GLU A 270 10.10 36.32 -5.23
N GLN A 271 9.46 36.20 -4.07
CA GLN A 271 9.47 37.24 -3.03
C GLN A 271 10.68 37.15 -2.10
N LEU A 272 11.38 36.01 -2.07
CA LEU A 272 12.61 35.84 -1.31
C LEU A 272 13.75 36.65 -1.96
N ALA A 273 14.41 37.49 -1.14
CA ALA A 273 15.56 38.29 -1.58
C ALA A 273 16.66 37.43 -2.22
N GLU A 274 17.38 37.99 -3.20
CA GLU A 274 18.48 37.28 -3.88
C GLU A 274 19.58 36.81 -2.92
N ASP A 275 19.71 37.46 -1.76
CA ASP A 275 20.76 37.24 -0.77
C ASP A 275 20.54 36.02 0.17
N HIS A 276 19.43 35.26 0.04
CA HIS A 276 19.32 34.01 0.78
C HIS A 276 20.34 32.99 0.22
N ILE A 277 21.11 32.35 1.09
CA ILE A 277 22.10 31.33 0.68
C ILE A 277 21.37 30.16 0.06
N ALA A 278 21.41 30.04 -1.27
CA ALA A 278 20.77 28.96 -1.99
C ALA A 278 21.44 28.67 -3.32
N ILE A 279 21.48 27.39 -3.69
CA ILE A 279 21.79 26.94 -5.04
C ILE A 279 20.50 26.99 -5.85
N ARG A 280 20.48 27.78 -6.92
CA ARG A 280 19.31 27.91 -7.81
C ARG A 280 19.52 27.03 -9.04
N LEU A 281 18.58 26.15 -9.31
CA LEU A 281 18.65 25.14 -10.36
C LEU A 281 17.49 25.31 -11.32
N ASN A 282 17.78 25.28 -12.63
CA ASN A 282 16.78 25.10 -13.67
C ASN A 282 16.99 23.71 -14.27
N ILE A 283 15.99 22.85 -14.16
CA ILE A 283 16.08 21.47 -14.61
C ILE A 283 15.11 21.28 -15.76
N ASP A 284 15.65 21.12 -16.96
CA ASP A 284 14.88 20.81 -18.16
C ASP A 284 14.77 19.29 -18.31
N VAL A 285 13.54 18.77 -18.30
CA VAL A 285 13.30 17.33 -18.48
C VAL A 285 12.67 17.08 -19.85
N GLU A 286 13.44 16.43 -20.73
CA GLU A 286 12.98 16.04 -22.06
C GLU A 286 12.02 14.85 -21.97
N ALA A 287 11.22 14.66 -23.02
CA ALA A 287 10.06 13.76 -22.97
C ALA A 287 10.44 12.31 -22.63
N VAL A 288 10.12 11.90 -21.40
CA VAL A 288 10.20 10.52 -20.93
C VAL A 288 8.81 9.86 -21.07
N SER A 289 8.82 8.59 -21.47
CA SER A 289 7.60 7.84 -21.81
C SER A 289 6.70 7.54 -20.61
N ASP A 290 7.25 7.51 -19.39
CA ASP A 290 6.53 7.15 -18.17
C ASP A 290 6.03 8.39 -17.40
N PRO A 291 4.71 8.55 -17.16
CA PRO A 291 4.16 9.67 -16.40
C PRO A 291 4.29 9.54 -14.87
N ASP A 292 4.59 8.36 -14.32
CA ASP A 292 4.54 8.11 -12.86
C ASP A 292 5.89 8.30 -12.16
N LEU A 293 6.81 9.02 -12.80
CA LEU A 293 8.16 9.26 -12.29
C LEU A 293 8.21 10.41 -11.27
N TRP A 294 9.31 10.44 -10.53
CA TRP A 294 9.65 11.48 -9.56
C TRP A 294 11.00 12.09 -9.91
N LEU A 295 11.06 13.41 -9.96
CA LEU A 295 12.29 14.17 -10.00
C LEU A 295 12.80 14.33 -8.57
N THR A 296 13.95 13.72 -8.27
CA THR A 296 14.67 13.89 -7.02
C THR A 296 15.93 14.69 -7.28
N VAL A 297 16.07 15.84 -6.61
CA VAL A 297 17.22 16.74 -6.74
C VAL A 297 17.90 16.84 -5.39
N PHE A 298 19.17 16.52 -5.33
CA PHE A 298 19.89 16.50 -4.06
C PHE A 298 21.30 17.06 -4.18
N ALA A 299 21.77 17.68 -3.09
CA ALA A 299 23.16 18.14 -2.96
C ALA A 299 23.94 17.13 -2.12
N GLN A 300 25.03 16.63 -2.67
CA GLN A 300 25.95 15.72 -2.00
C GLN A 300 27.25 16.45 -1.65
N SER A 301 27.69 16.32 -0.40
CA SER A 301 28.99 16.84 0.05
C SER A 301 30.08 15.77 -0.14
N ASP A 302 31.34 16.16 0.00
CA ASP A 302 32.49 15.26 0.07
C ASP A 302 32.66 14.59 1.44
N GLU A 303 32.07 15.17 2.49
CA GLU A 303 32.21 14.72 3.89
C GLU A 303 31.07 13.83 4.38
N SER A 304 29.89 13.82 3.74
CA SER A 304 28.70 13.11 4.23
C SER A 304 27.97 12.25 3.19
N GLU A 305 27.79 10.98 3.53
CA GLU A 305 26.78 10.07 2.95
C GLU A 305 25.68 9.86 4.01
N PRO A 306 24.78 10.83 4.18
CA PRO A 306 23.73 11.11 3.20
C PRO A 306 23.79 12.52 2.57
N PRO A 307 23.01 12.80 1.50
CA PRO A 307 22.91 14.12 0.90
C PRO A 307 22.54 15.20 1.92
N VAL A 308 23.15 16.39 1.78
CA VAL A 308 22.93 17.50 2.71
C VAL A 308 21.58 18.16 2.52
N ALA A 309 21.08 18.23 1.27
CA ALA A 309 19.81 18.83 0.92
C ALA A 309 19.09 18.00 -0.15
N VAL A 310 17.76 17.88 -0.05
CA VAL A 310 16.96 17.09 -0.99
C VAL A 310 15.60 17.75 -1.25
N VAL A 311 15.27 17.83 -2.53
CA VAL A 311 13.98 18.27 -3.06
C VAL A 311 13.40 17.18 -3.95
N GLN A 312 12.09 16.95 -3.85
CA GLN A 312 11.37 15.99 -4.68
C GLN A 312 10.16 16.65 -5.33
N ARG A 313 9.95 16.34 -6.61
CA ARG A 313 8.81 16.81 -7.40
C ARG A 313 8.19 15.65 -8.21
N PRO A 314 6.86 15.56 -8.31
CA PRO A 314 6.23 14.69 -9.30
C PRO A 314 6.65 15.08 -10.71
N PHE A 315 6.87 14.09 -11.58
CA PHE A 315 7.22 14.33 -12.96
C PHE A 315 6.00 14.79 -13.78
N VAL A 316 6.24 15.83 -14.58
CA VAL A 316 5.37 16.35 -15.63
C VAL A 316 6.16 16.33 -16.94
N ARG A 317 5.55 15.83 -18.01
CA ARG A 317 6.19 15.75 -19.33
C ARG A 317 6.55 17.14 -19.84
N GLN A 318 7.75 17.28 -20.42
CA GLN A 318 8.24 18.53 -21.03
C GLN A 318 8.22 19.71 -20.06
N ALA A 319 8.61 19.45 -18.81
CA ALA A 319 8.64 20.46 -17.77
C ALA A 319 10.05 21.00 -17.56
N THR A 320 10.12 22.30 -17.30
CA THR A 320 11.27 22.96 -16.69
C THR A 320 10.94 23.19 -15.22
N TYR A 321 11.77 22.68 -14.32
CA TYR A 321 11.62 22.87 -12.88
C TYR A 321 12.58 23.95 -12.39
N SER A 322 12.07 24.94 -11.67
CA SER A 322 12.90 25.86 -10.91
C SER A 322 13.03 25.33 -9.48
N ILE A 323 14.23 24.87 -9.12
CA ILE A 323 14.52 24.26 -7.83
C ILE A 323 15.48 25.16 -7.05
N VAL A 324 15.21 25.32 -5.76
CA VAL A 324 16.07 26.08 -4.84
C VAL A 324 16.52 25.14 -3.73
N LEU A 325 17.81 24.85 -3.67
CA LEU A 325 18.41 24.09 -2.57
C LEU A 325 19.02 25.06 -1.56
N ASP A 326 18.59 24.95 -0.31
CA ASP A 326 19.18 25.64 0.84
C ASP A 326 19.02 24.81 2.12
N ASP A 327 19.26 25.44 3.26
CA ASP A 327 19.20 24.79 4.58
C ASP A 327 17.79 24.33 4.99
N ALA A 328 16.71 24.92 4.45
CA ALA A 328 15.33 24.53 4.78
C ALA A 328 14.96 23.15 4.20
N VAL A 329 15.66 22.72 3.15
CA VAL A 329 15.49 21.40 2.54
C VAL A 329 16.59 20.42 2.95
N ALA A 330 17.33 20.76 4.01
CA ALA A 330 18.37 19.90 4.57
C ALA A 330 17.79 18.59 5.12
N MET A 331 18.51 17.47 4.94
CA MET A 331 18.09 16.18 5.50
C MET A 331 18.33 16.08 7.00
N LEU A 332 19.39 16.73 7.49
CA LEU A 332 19.81 16.66 8.89
C LEU A 332 20.00 18.08 9.45
N PRO A 333 19.49 18.38 10.67
CA PRO A 333 19.60 19.72 11.26
C PRO A 333 21.03 20.24 11.49
N LYS A 334 22.03 19.35 11.48
CA LYS A 334 23.45 19.65 11.73
C LYS A 334 24.33 19.52 10.49
N SER A 335 23.73 19.26 9.33
CA SER A 335 24.44 19.05 8.07
C SER A 335 23.73 19.86 7.00
N VAL A 336 23.92 21.17 7.06
CA VAL A 336 23.21 22.15 6.23
C VAL A 336 24.08 22.62 5.07
N LEU A 337 23.44 23.15 4.03
CA LEU A 337 24.10 23.52 2.80
C LEU A 337 25.06 24.72 3.01
N SER A 338 24.67 25.68 3.84
CA SER A 338 25.45 26.88 4.12
C SER A 338 26.76 26.63 4.86
N GLU A 339 26.87 25.51 5.58
CA GLU A 339 28.08 25.12 6.32
C GLU A 339 29.02 24.21 5.49
N THR A 340 28.59 23.82 4.29
CA THR A 340 29.34 22.90 3.44
C THR A 340 30.24 23.66 2.47
N SER A 341 31.52 23.26 2.36
CA SER A 341 32.51 23.95 1.52
C SER A 341 32.32 23.70 0.02
N ARG A 342 31.92 22.48 -0.35
CA ARG A 342 31.67 22.09 -1.74
C ARG A 342 30.60 21.02 -1.81
N VAL A 343 29.72 21.15 -2.81
CA VAL A 343 28.68 20.16 -3.07
C VAL A 343 28.58 19.85 -4.56
N ARG A 344 28.17 18.62 -4.87
CA ARG A 344 27.71 18.21 -6.20
C ARG A 344 26.20 18.11 -6.16
N VAL A 345 25.50 18.77 -7.09
CA VAL A 345 24.05 18.62 -7.22
C VAL A 345 23.76 17.53 -8.23
N VAL A 346 22.89 16.59 -7.86
CA VAL A 346 22.43 15.50 -8.70
C VAL A 346 20.93 15.65 -8.89
N ALA A 347 20.47 15.62 -10.14
CA ALA A 347 19.07 15.53 -10.50
C ALA A 347 18.81 14.15 -11.10
N ARG A 348 17.87 13.42 -10.50
CA ARG A 348 17.54 12.04 -10.82
C ARG A 348 16.05 11.93 -11.13
N LEU A 349 15.72 11.19 -12.18
CA LEU A 349 14.35 10.81 -12.53
C LEU A 349 14.17 9.31 -12.27
N SER A 350 13.32 8.95 -11.30
CA SER A 350 13.13 7.56 -10.85
C SER A 350 11.65 7.22 -10.61
N PRO A 351 11.24 5.94 -10.72
CA PRO A 351 9.92 5.49 -10.29
C PRO A 351 9.74 5.59 -8.76
N SER A 352 10.81 5.32 -8.00
CA SER A 352 10.78 5.43 -6.55
C SER A 352 10.97 6.88 -6.06
N ARG A 353 10.36 7.19 -4.91
CA ARG A 353 10.60 8.43 -4.13
C ARG A 353 11.79 8.27 -3.17
N SER A 354 12.63 7.26 -3.32
CA SER A 354 13.76 7.04 -2.42
C SER A 354 15.00 7.77 -2.93
N VAL A 355 15.51 8.68 -2.10
CA VAL A 355 16.76 9.43 -2.38
C VAL A 355 17.94 8.49 -2.61
N MET A 356 17.95 7.34 -1.94
CA MET A 356 19.02 6.35 -2.01
C MET A 356 18.78 5.27 -3.08
N SER A 357 17.74 5.42 -3.91
CA SER A 357 17.40 4.38 -4.88
C SER A 357 18.34 4.37 -6.08
N THR A 358 18.64 3.18 -6.58
CA THR A 358 19.43 2.95 -7.80
C THR A 358 18.57 2.67 -9.03
N ASP A 359 17.24 2.83 -8.93
CA ASP A 359 16.28 2.60 -10.01
C ASP A 359 16.06 3.82 -10.93
N ALA A 360 17.07 4.71 -11.01
CA ALA A 360 17.04 5.90 -11.84
C ALA A 360 16.90 5.53 -13.32
N ILE A 361 15.94 6.15 -14.01
CA ILE A 361 15.80 6.07 -15.48
C ILE A 361 16.73 7.08 -16.14
N GLN A 362 16.85 8.28 -15.56
CA GLN A 362 17.79 9.31 -15.99
C GLN A 362 18.44 9.97 -14.77
N GLU A 363 19.70 10.35 -14.93
CA GLU A 363 20.46 11.08 -13.91
C GLU A 363 21.43 12.05 -14.57
N VAL A 364 21.56 13.24 -13.99
CA VAL A 364 22.55 14.23 -14.40
C VAL A 364 23.12 14.88 -13.14
N SER A 365 24.41 15.19 -13.16
CA SER A 365 25.08 15.87 -12.05
C SER A 365 25.75 17.15 -12.51
N SER A 366 25.85 18.11 -11.59
CA SER A 366 26.65 19.32 -11.78
C SER A 366 28.14 19.03 -11.54
N GLY A 367 29.00 19.97 -11.93
CA GLY A 367 30.33 20.07 -11.33
C GLY A 367 30.27 20.35 -9.81
N TRP A 368 31.43 20.41 -9.17
CA TRP A 368 31.51 20.84 -7.78
C TRP A 368 31.20 22.33 -7.66
N LEU A 369 30.31 22.67 -6.72
CA LEU A 369 29.80 24.01 -6.48
C LEU A 369 30.15 24.44 -5.06
N ASP A 370 30.45 25.73 -4.89
CA ASP A 370 30.54 26.36 -3.57
C ASP A 370 29.19 27.03 -3.25
N PRO A 371 28.41 26.54 -2.27
CA PRO A 371 27.12 27.11 -1.91
C PRO A 371 27.16 28.59 -1.54
N SER A 372 28.29 29.08 -1.00
CA SER A 372 28.44 30.48 -0.57
C SER A 372 28.45 31.48 -1.73
N THR A 373 28.69 30.99 -2.96
CA THR A 373 28.74 31.81 -4.19
C THR A 373 27.38 32.02 -4.85
N LEU A 374 26.29 31.47 -4.28
CA LEU A 374 24.92 31.53 -4.82
C LEU A 374 24.83 31.04 -6.28
N PRO A 375 25.34 29.83 -6.60
CA PRO A 375 25.44 29.38 -7.98
C PRO A 375 24.05 29.21 -8.62
N LYS A 376 23.94 29.66 -9.88
CA LYS A 376 22.81 29.41 -10.77
C LYS A 376 23.22 28.34 -11.78
N VAL A 377 22.56 27.19 -11.76
CA VAL A 377 22.93 26.00 -12.54
C VAL A 377 21.76 25.54 -13.40
N SER A 378 22.02 25.24 -14.66
CA SER A 378 21.03 24.59 -15.53
C SER A 378 21.45 23.15 -15.78
N LEU A 379 20.54 22.21 -15.52
CA LEU A 379 20.72 20.79 -15.78
C LEU A 379 19.69 20.33 -16.80
N ARG A 380 20.08 19.44 -17.71
CA ARG A 380 19.18 18.87 -18.71
C ARG A 380 19.13 17.36 -18.56
N LEU A 381 17.95 16.85 -18.18
CA LEU A 381 17.61 15.43 -18.18
C LEU A 381 17.03 15.09 -19.55
N ALA A 382 17.91 14.64 -20.46
CA ALA A 382 17.53 14.15 -21.78
C ALA A 382 17.93 12.67 -21.91
N ASN A 383 17.51 12.00 -22.99
CA ASN A 383 18.17 10.76 -23.42
C ASN A 383 19.63 11.12 -23.70
N THR A 384 20.43 10.94 -22.66
CA THR A 384 21.72 11.57 -22.47
C THR A 384 22.70 11.07 -23.51
N THR A 385 23.10 11.98 -24.39
CA THR A 385 24.42 11.91 -25.01
C THR A 385 25.33 12.59 -23.99
N TYR A 386 26.10 11.80 -23.24
CA TYR A 386 26.96 12.30 -22.16
C TYR A 386 28.26 12.79 -22.78
N GLU A 387 28.59 14.09 -22.65
CA GLU A 387 29.83 14.65 -23.23
C GLU A 387 31.11 14.05 -22.62
N ASP A 388 31.03 13.41 -21.45
CA ASP A 388 32.18 12.85 -20.72
C ASP A 388 32.19 11.30 -20.64
N GLY A 389 31.30 10.61 -21.37
CA GLY A 389 31.16 9.14 -21.32
C GLY A 389 31.10 8.47 -22.69
N ILE A 390 31.11 7.14 -22.71
CA ILE A 390 30.95 6.35 -23.96
C ILE A 390 29.59 5.65 -23.94
N SER A 391 28.73 5.96 -24.91
CA SER A 391 27.40 5.35 -25.02
C SER A 391 27.45 4.01 -25.76
N VAL A 392 26.87 2.97 -25.16
CA VAL A 392 26.96 1.59 -25.66
C VAL A 392 25.56 0.98 -25.69
N ALA A 393 25.06 0.70 -26.89
CA ALA A 393 23.84 -0.06 -27.10
C ALA A 393 24.17 -1.55 -27.19
N VAL A 394 23.71 -2.36 -26.22
CA VAL A 394 23.99 -3.80 -26.16
C VAL A 394 22.74 -4.60 -26.52
N SER A 395 22.88 -5.55 -27.43
CA SER A 395 21.79 -6.43 -27.84
C SER A 395 22.26 -7.87 -28.05
N LEU A 396 21.33 -8.82 -27.92
CA LEU A 396 21.61 -10.24 -28.15
C LEU A 396 21.48 -10.57 -29.64
N GLY A 397 22.47 -11.26 -30.20
CA GLY A 397 22.50 -11.71 -31.58
C GLY A 397 21.41 -12.75 -31.88
N ALA A 398 20.96 -12.78 -33.13
CA ALA A 398 19.96 -13.73 -33.58
C ALA A 398 20.48 -15.18 -33.46
N GLY A 399 19.80 -16.03 -32.70
CA GLY A 399 20.18 -17.43 -32.49
C GLY A 399 20.99 -17.71 -31.23
N ILE A 400 21.31 -16.69 -30.43
CA ILE A 400 21.95 -16.87 -29.12
C ILE A 400 20.88 -17.15 -28.05
N THR A 401 21.05 -18.26 -27.33
CA THR A 401 20.19 -18.65 -26.20
C THR A 401 20.97 -18.60 -24.89
N ALA A 402 20.42 -17.93 -23.89
CA ALA A 402 20.96 -17.84 -22.54
C ALA A 402 19.83 -17.65 -21.51
N GLU A 403 20.09 -18.07 -20.27
CA GLU A 403 19.19 -17.88 -19.12
C GLU A 403 18.98 -16.38 -18.83
N ASP A 404 17.80 -16.01 -18.35
CA ASP A 404 17.41 -14.60 -18.16
C ASP A 404 18.21 -13.87 -17.07
N ASP A 405 18.77 -14.61 -16.11
CA ASP A 405 19.68 -14.13 -15.08
C ASP A 405 21.16 -14.30 -15.43
N ALA A 406 21.48 -14.74 -16.66
CA ALA A 406 22.85 -14.75 -17.15
C ALA A 406 23.46 -13.34 -17.10
N THR A 407 24.72 -13.27 -16.67
CA THR A 407 25.40 -11.99 -16.48
C THR A 407 26.05 -11.53 -17.78
N VAL A 408 25.88 -10.25 -18.10
CA VAL A 408 26.52 -9.58 -19.22
C VAL A 408 27.48 -8.53 -18.68
N PHE A 409 28.76 -8.68 -19.02
CA PHE A 409 29.83 -7.73 -18.70
C PHE A 409 30.08 -6.83 -19.91
N ILE A 410 30.02 -5.52 -19.72
CA ILE A 410 30.37 -4.51 -20.71
C ILE A 410 31.73 -3.96 -20.28
N ILE A 411 32.74 -4.20 -21.10
CA ILE A 411 34.14 -4.06 -20.74
C ILE A 411 34.77 -2.97 -21.61
N GLY A 412 35.44 -2.01 -20.96
CA GLY A 412 36.24 -0.99 -21.60
C GLY A 412 37.72 -1.14 -21.24
N ARG A 413 38.59 -1.15 -22.25
CA ARG A 413 40.06 -1.19 -22.11
C ARG A 413 40.68 0.07 -22.70
N ALA A 414 41.76 0.57 -22.10
CA ALA A 414 42.50 1.67 -22.70
C ALA A 414 43.13 1.20 -24.02
N VAL A 415 43.06 2.04 -25.06
CA VAL A 415 43.57 1.73 -26.42
C VAL A 415 45.09 1.55 -26.43
N SER A 416 45.80 2.23 -25.52
CA SER A 416 47.24 2.10 -25.33
C SER A 416 47.67 0.85 -24.56
N SER A 417 46.73 0.02 -24.09
CA SER A 417 47.06 -1.26 -23.46
C SER A 417 47.57 -2.23 -24.53
N MET A 418 48.76 -2.81 -24.34
CA MET A 418 49.17 -3.99 -25.11
C MET A 418 48.06 -5.06 -25.07
N GLU A 419 47.87 -5.79 -26.17
CA GLU A 419 46.83 -6.84 -26.27
C GLU A 419 46.86 -7.73 -25.02
N GLY A 420 45.73 -7.78 -24.29
CA GLY A 420 45.63 -8.53 -23.04
C GLY A 420 45.71 -7.73 -21.74
N GLY A 421 45.88 -6.39 -21.78
CA GLY A 421 45.84 -5.54 -20.58
C GLY A 421 44.56 -5.68 -19.73
N PRO A 422 44.63 -5.38 -18.41
CA PRO A 422 43.48 -5.48 -17.51
C PRO A 422 42.36 -4.52 -17.94
N PRO A 423 41.09 -4.87 -17.69
CA PRO A 423 39.99 -3.98 -18.00
C PRO A 423 40.07 -2.70 -17.15
N LEU A 424 39.87 -1.56 -17.81
CA LEU A 424 39.85 -0.26 -17.13
C LEU A 424 38.48 -0.03 -16.50
N ILE A 425 37.43 -0.37 -17.25
CA ILE A 425 36.02 -0.22 -16.88
C ILE A 425 35.29 -1.53 -17.09
N VAL A 426 34.45 -1.90 -16.11
CA VAL A 426 33.58 -3.07 -16.20
C VAL A 426 32.21 -2.73 -15.62
N LYS A 427 31.19 -2.80 -16.46
CA LYS A 427 29.78 -2.66 -16.06
C LYS A 427 29.08 -4.00 -16.15
N ARG A 428 28.35 -4.37 -15.09
CA ARG A 428 27.65 -5.66 -14.99
C ARG A 428 26.13 -5.45 -15.10
N VAL A 429 25.51 -6.12 -16.06
CA VAL A 429 24.05 -6.11 -16.29
C VAL A 429 23.52 -7.54 -16.47
N LEU A 430 22.20 -7.75 -16.47
CA LEU A 430 21.61 -9.08 -16.66
C LEU A 430 21.06 -9.23 -18.09
N LYS A 431 21.03 -10.46 -18.60
CA LYS A 431 20.51 -10.76 -19.94
C LYS A 431 19.04 -10.34 -20.11
N ARG A 432 18.21 -10.46 -19.07
CA ARG A 432 16.80 -10.00 -19.10
C ARG A 432 16.64 -8.50 -19.38
N ASP A 433 17.67 -7.71 -19.12
CA ASP A 433 17.65 -6.25 -19.30
C ASP A 433 17.98 -5.87 -20.76
N LEU A 434 18.43 -6.83 -21.59
CA LEU A 434 18.75 -6.59 -23.00
C LEU A 434 17.50 -6.60 -23.90
N PRO A 435 17.39 -5.72 -24.92
CA PRO A 435 18.39 -4.73 -25.34
C PRO A 435 18.49 -3.55 -24.36
N LEU A 436 19.71 -3.08 -24.11
CA LEU A 436 20.00 -2.05 -23.12
C LEU A 436 20.96 -1.00 -23.67
N ASP A 437 20.63 0.26 -23.47
CA ASP A 437 21.54 1.38 -23.70
C ASP A 437 22.20 1.75 -22.36
N VAL A 438 23.53 1.70 -22.32
CA VAL A 438 24.31 2.09 -21.13
C VAL A 438 25.34 3.14 -21.49
N VAL A 439 25.83 3.84 -20.48
CA VAL A 439 27.00 4.72 -20.61
C VAL A 439 28.09 4.25 -19.67
N LEU A 440 29.30 4.15 -20.23
CA LEU A 440 30.52 3.86 -19.52
C LEU A 440 31.17 5.17 -19.08
N THR A 441 31.40 5.30 -17.78
CA THR A 441 31.97 6.48 -17.13
C THR A 441 33.13 6.08 -16.22
N VAL A 442 33.81 7.07 -15.64
CA VAL A 442 34.85 6.84 -14.62
C VAL A 442 34.36 6.09 -13.38
N GLU A 443 33.04 6.09 -13.11
CA GLU A 443 32.45 5.37 -11.98
C GLU A 443 32.40 3.85 -12.20
N ASP A 444 32.37 3.43 -13.46
CA ASP A 444 32.41 2.01 -13.83
C ASP A 444 33.87 1.47 -13.82
N ALA A 445 34.84 2.28 -13.38
CA ALA A 445 36.26 1.94 -13.40
C ALA A 445 36.66 0.98 -12.28
N MET A 446 37.58 0.07 -12.58
CA MET A 446 38.09 -0.89 -11.59
C MET A 446 39.04 -0.25 -10.56
N LEU A 447 39.59 0.91 -10.89
CA LEU A 447 40.43 1.74 -10.02
C LEU A 447 39.92 3.18 -10.10
N PRO A 448 40.09 4.01 -9.04
CA PRO A 448 39.72 5.41 -9.09
C PRO A 448 40.39 6.13 -10.27
N LEU A 449 39.59 6.76 -11.13
CA LEU A 449 40.02 7.55 -12.28
C LEU A 449 39.45 8.96 -12.18
N ASP A 450 40.29 9.96 -12.44
CA ASP A 450 39.83 11.34 -12.57
C ASP A 450 39.07 11.57 -13.87
N GLN A 451 39.53 10.95 -14.97
CA GLN A 451 38.97 11.07 -16.33
C GLN A 451 39.16 9.78 -17.14
N LEU A 452 38.32 9.57 -18.16
CA LEU A 452 38.52 8.53 -19.16
C LEU A 452 39.74 8.85 -20.05
N PRO A 453 40.42 7.84 -20.62
CA PRO A 453 41.53 8.07 -21.54
C PRO A 453 41.08 8.90 -22.74
N THR A 454 41.82 9.97 -23.06
CA THR A 454 41.53 10.85 -24.20
C THR A 454 41.61 10.15 -25.54
N GLU A 455 42.39 9.06 -25.61
CA GLU A 455 42.48 8.18 -26.78
C GLU A 455 41.26 7.27 -26.92
N GLY A 456 40.25 7.36 -26.04
CA GLY A 456 39.07 6.51 -26.03
C GLY A 456 39.31 5.12 -25.42
N LEU A 457 38.32 4.24 -25.57
CA LEU A 457 38.36 2.86 -25.08
C LEU A 457 38.16 1.88 -26.23
N GLU A 458 38.77 0.70 -26.12
CA GLU A 458 38.28 -0.50 -26.79
C GLU A 458 37.14 -1.08 -25.94
N VAL A 459 35.93 -1.13 -26.50
CA VAL A 459 34.72 -1.58 -25.82
C VAL A 459 34.18 -2.86 -26.45
N TYR A 460 33.83 -3.82 -25.61
CA TYR A 460 33.12 -5.04 -26.02
C TYR A 460 32.23 -5.57 -24.89
N ALA A 461 31.27 -6.42 -25.24
CA ALA A 461 30.37 -7.06 -24.29
C ALA A 461 30.63 -8.57 -24.26
N ARG A 462 30.48 -9.18 -23.09
CA ARG A 462 30.57 -10.62 -22.87
C ARG A 462 29.39 -11.11 -22.04
N LEU A 463 28.62 -12.05 -22.57
CA LEU A 463 27.66 -12.83 -21.81
C LEU A 463 28.39 -14.03 -21.19
N SER A 464 28.49 -14.03 -19.86
CA SER A 464 29.13 -15.09 -19.09
C SER A 464 28.09 -16.16 -18.74
N ARG A 465 28.31 -17.39 -19.20
CA ARG A 465 27.43 -18.53 -18.85
C ARG A 465 27.74 -19.13 -17.49
N THR A 466 28.94 -18.89 -16.96
CA THR A 466 29.37 -19.40 -15.66
C THR A 466 29.15 -18.41 -14.51
N GLY A 467 28.80 -17.15 -14.83
CA GLY A 467 28.68 -16.05 -13.88
C GLY A 467 30.03 -15.50 -13.37
N ASN A 468 31.15 -16.07 -13.81
CA ASN A 468 32.49 -15.62 -13.45
C ASN A 468 33.01 -14.53 -14.40
N THR A 469 33.99 -13.76 -13.93
CA THR A 469 34.63 -12.66 -14.66
C THR A 469 35.66 -13.12 -15.70
N THR A 470 36.16 -14.35 -15.57
CA THR A 470 37.16 -14.93 -16.47
C THR A 470 36.49 -15.43 -17.75
N ARG A 471 37.15 -15.22 -18.91
CA ARG A 471 36.70 -15.75 -20.21
C ARG A 471 36.59 -17.28 -20.11
N ALA A 472 35.43 -17.84 -20.45
CA ALA A 472 35.17 -19.28 -20.36
C ALA A 472 34.58 -19.84 -21.66
N ASN A 473 34.67 -21.17 -21.80
CA ASN A 473 34.10 -21.89 -22.94
C ASN A 473 32.56 -21.69 -22.97
N ASN A 474 32.02 -21.42 -24.16
CA ASN A 474 30.63 -21.07 -24.43
C ASN A 474 30.13 -19.70 -23.92
N ASP A 475 31.02 -18.84 -23.46
CA ASP A 475 30.67 -17.42 -23.31
C ASP A 475 30.38 -16.83 -24.69
N VAL A 476 29.55 -15.78 -24.74
CA VAL A 476 29.24 -15.09 -26.00
C VAL A 476 29.83 -13.70 -25.96
N GLU A 477 30.63 -13.33 -26.94
CA GLU A 477 31.24 -12.00 -27.07
C GLU A 477 30.65 -11.21 -28.24
N SER A 478 30.75 -9.89 -28.14
CA SER A 478 30.59 -8.99 -29.27
C SER A 478 31.94 -8.71 -29.93
N ASN A 479 31.88 -8.14 -31.14
CA ASN A 479 33.04 -7.47 -31.73
C ASN A 479 33.59 -6.41 -30.78
N ARG A 480 34.91 -6.21 -30.84
CA ARG A 480 35.62 -5.14 -30.14
C ARG A 480 35.59 -3.88 -30.99
N VAL A 481 35.19 -2.77 -30.39
CA VAL A 481 35.05 -1.49 -31.10
C VAL A 481 35.82 -0.43 -30.36
N HIS A 482 36.68 0.29 -31.08
CA HIS A 482 37.30 1.49 -30.56
C HIS A 482 36.31 2.65 -30.58
N VAL A 483 36.12 3.32 -29.43
CA VAL A 483 35.16 4.41 -29.26
C VAL A 483 35.78 5.55 -28.48
N GLU A 484 35.67 6.77 -29.02
CA GLU A 484 36.12 7.99 -28.35
C GLU A 484 35.08 8.50 -27.35
N ILE A 485 35.50 9.33 -26.39
CA ILE A 485 34.62 9.97 -25.41
C ILE A 485 33.57 10.82 -26.15
N GLY A 486 32.31 10.73 -25.71
CA GLY A 486 31.16 11.41 -26.33
C GLY A 486 30.59 10.70 -27.56
N GLN A 487 31.21 9.62 -28.04
CA GLN A 487 30.69 8.81 -29.14
C GLN A 487 29.80 7.67 -28.66
N SER A 488 29.04 7.09 -29.60
CA SER A 488 28.18 5.94 -29.36
C SER A 488 28.56 4.74 -30.23
N THR A 489 28.37 3.55 -29.69
CA THR A 489 28.57 2.29 -30.42
C THR A 489 27.46 1.29 -30.14
N ARG A 490 27.36 0.27 -30.98
CA ARG A 490 26.45 -0.86 -30.80
C ARG A 490 27.25 -2.15 -30.72
N LEU A 491 26.97 -2.92 -29.67
CA LEU A 491 27.55 -4.23 -29.43
C LEU A 491 26.47 -5.30 -29.56
N ILE A 492 26.71 -6.27 -30.42
CA ILE A 492 25.82 -7.41 -30.65
C ILE A 492 26.55 -8.65 -30.13
N LEU A 493 25.98 -9.31 -29.13
CA LEU A 493 26.51 -10.56 -28.59
C LEU A 493 26.19 -11.70 -29.58
N GLU A 494 27.16 -12.11 -30.38
CA GLU A 494 26.93 -13.04 -31.51
C GLU A 494 28.01 -14.12 -31.68
N GLU A 495 29.20 -13.93 -31.12
CA GLU A 495 30.31 -14.87 -31.25
C GLU A 495 30.39 -15.79 -30.02
N VAL A 496 30.29 -17.10 -30.21
CA VAL A 496 30.41 -18.09 -29.12
C VAL A 496 31.87 -18.52 -28.99
N ILE A 497 32.46 -18.30 -27.83
CA ILE A 497 33.83 -18.70 -27.50
C ILE A 497 33.92 -20.23 -27.43
N GLN A 498 34.84 -20.82 -28.20
CA GLN A 498 35.15 -22.24 -28.16
C GLN A 498 36.40 -22.52 -27.33
N GLU A 499 36.58 -23.78 -26.92
CA GLU A 499 37.71 -24.21 -26.10
C GLU A 499 39.07 -23.99 -26.80
N SER A 500 39.11 -24.06 -28.13
CA SER A 500 40.28 -23.70 -28.95
C SER A 500 40.72 -22.25 -28.77
N ASP A 501 39.78 -21.33 -28.56
CA ASP A 501 40.03 -19.88 -28.49
C ASP A 501 40.58 -19.46 -27.12
N LEU A 502 40.61 -20.40 -26.16
CA LEU A 502 41.18 -20.23 -24.83
C LEU A 502 42.64 -20.73 -24.76
N GLU A 503 43.04 -21.64 -25.65
CA GLU A 503 44.41 -22.18 -25.70
C GLU A 503 45.39 -21.18 -26.32
N ASP A 504 44.98 -20.46 -27.37
CA ASP A 504 45.82 -19.45 -28.04
C ASP A 504 46.24 -18.31 -27.10
N ALA A 505 45.37 -17.93 -26.15
CA ALA A 505 45.65 -16.87 -25.17
C ALA A 505 46.72 -17.22 -24.11
N ASN A 506 46.96 -18.52 -23.86
CA ASN A 506 47.97 -18.98 -22.90
C ASN A 506 49.33 -19.24 -23.55
N THR A 507 49.40 -19.33 -24.89
CA THR A 507 50.67 -19.48 -25.62
C THR A 507 51.42 -18.17 -25.83
N GLU A 508 50.74 -17.02 -25.80
CA GLU A 508 51.37 -15.70 -25.99
C GLU A 508 51.91 -15.04 -24.72
N THR A 509 51.55 -15.53 -23.53
CA THR A 509 52.13 -15.07 -22.24
C THR A 509 53.42 -15.82 -21.86
N GLY A 510 53.89 -16.72 -22.73
CA GLY A 510 55.10 -17.52 -22.56
C GLY A 510 56.19 -17.20 -23.59
N MET A 511 56.58 -15.93 -23.74
CA MET A 511 57.89 -15.55 -24.30
C MET A 511 58.42 -14.25 -23.71
#